data_AF-A0A932Z0V1-F1
#
_entry.id   AF-A0A932Z0V1-F1
#
_cell.length_a   1.000
_cell.length_b   1.000
_cell.length_c   1.000
_cell.angle_alpha   90.00
_cell.angle_beta   90.00
_cell.angle_gamma   90.00
#
_symmetry.space_group_name_H-M   'P 1'
#
loop_
_entity.id
_entity.type
_entity.pdbx_description
1 polymer ?
#
loop_
_entity_poly.entity_id
_entity_poly.type
_entity_poly.pdbx_seq_one_letter_code
_entity_poly.pdbx_strand_id
1 'polypeptide(L)' 'MTDPFEKYVASPPKKCTVCGGPFSPEKPAITKEFTGEYYAFCSAECMGAFEGDPEKFARLDEEDENGD' A
#
# COMPACT_ATOMS: atom_id res chain seq x y z
N MET A 1 -16.62 -8.85 -16.64
CA MET A 1 -15.67 -7.72 -16.75
C MET A 1 -15.68 -7.06 -15.37
N THR A 2 -15.05 -7.70 -14.40
CA THR A 2 -15.00 -7.17 -13.03
C THR A 2 -14.08 -5.97 -13.05
N ASP A 3 -14.62 -4.84 -12.62
CA ASP A 3 -13.94 -3.57 -12.63
C ASP A 3 -12.67 -3.68 -11.76
N PRO A 4 -11.46 -3.39 -12.28
CA PRO A 4 -10.22 -3.49 -11.50
C PRO A 4 -10.19 -2.52 -10.31
N PHE A 5 -11.18 -1.63 -10.19
CA PHE A 5 -11.39 -0.81 -9.00
C PHE A 5 -12.06 -1.58 -7.85
N GLU A 6 -12.92 -2.58 -8.12
CA GLU A 6 -13.67 -3.32 -7.11
C GLU A 6 -12.77 -4.17 -6.20
N LYS A 7 -11.68 -4.73 -6.77
CA LYS A 7 -10.62 -5.41 -6.00
C LYS A 7 -9.89 -4.49 -5.01
N TYR A 8 -9.82 -3.18 -5.30
CA TYR A 8 -9.15 -2.19 -4.46
C TYR A 8 -10.01 -1.68 -3.31
N VAL A 9 -11.33 -1.70 -3.48
CA VAL A 9 -12.28 -1.35 -2.41
C VAL A 9 -12.37 -2.47 -1.36
N ALA A 10 -12.06 -3.71 -1.74
CA ALA A 10 -12.20 -4.87 -0.86
C ALA A 10 -11.16 -4.96 0.27
N SER A 11 -9.92 -4.47 0.06
CA SER A 11 -8.87 -4.50 1.09
C SER A 11 -7.95 -3.29 0.99
N PRO A 12 -8.34 -2.11 1.53
CA PRO A 12 -7.43 -0.99 1.62
C PRO A 12 -6.26 -1.35 2.56
N PRO A 13 -5.02 -0.95 2.23
CA PRO A 13 -3.87 -1.19 3.09
C PRO A 13 -4.10 -0.54 4.46
N LYS A 14 -4.01 -1.34 5.52
CA LYS A 14 -4.26 -0.89 6.91
C LYS A 14 -3.03 -0.25 7.57
N LYS A 15 -1.85 -0.45 6.96
CA LYS A 15 -0.54 -0.02 7.48
C LYS A 15 0.33 0.57 6.40
N CYS A 16 1.30 1.40 6.78
CA CYS A 16 2.27 1.97 5.87
C CYS A 16 3.23 0.90 5.33
N THR A 17 3.47 0.87 4.03
CA THR A 17 4.37 -0.09 3.37
C THR A 17 5.82 0.02 3.85
N VAL A 18 6.28 1.22 4.21
CA VAL A 18 7.68 1.44 4.61
C VAL A 18 7.92 1.18 6.09
N CYS A 19 7.15 1.81 6.97
CA CYS A 19 7.37 1.71 8.41
C CYS A 19 6.48 0.68 9.11
N GLY A 20 5.47 0.13 8.42
CA GLY A 20 4.47 -0.76 9.03
C GLY A 20 3.53 -0.07 10.02
N GLY A 21 3.63 1.26 10.18
CA GLY A 21 2.85 2.02 11.14
C GLY A 21 1.39 2.19 10.72
N PRO A 22 0.47 2.37 11.69
CA PRO A 22 -0.95 2.61 11.40
C PRO A 22 -1.16 4.00 10.78
N PHE A 23 -2.17 4.10 9.91
CA PHE A 23 -2.62 5.40 9.41
C PHE A 23 -3.44 6.13 10.48
N SER A 24 -3.28 7.44 10.55
CA SER A 24 -4.12 8.28 11.40
C SER A 24 -5.40 8.65 10.65
N PRO A 25 -6.59 8.58 11.26
CA PRO A 25 -7.83 8.99 10.59
C PRO A 25 -7.85 10.48 10.24
N GLU A 26 -7.08 11.30 10.97
CA GLU A 26 -6.95 12.74 10.75
C GLU A 26 -6.04 13.09 9.57
N LYS A 27 -5.22 12.14 9.09
CA LYS A 27 -4.26 12.35 8.01
C LYS A 27 -4.49 11.33 6.91
N PRO A 28 -4.86 11.75 5.68
CA PRO A 28 -5.06 10.81 4.60
C PRO A 28 -3.74 10.08 4.30
N ALA A 29 -3.83 8.77 4.10
CA ALA A 29 -2.71 7.99 3.60
C ALA A 29 -2.37 8.46 2.18
N ILE A 30 -1.07 8.58 1.89
CA ILE A 30 -0.59 8.89 0.55
C ILE A 30 -0.54 7.57 -0.21
N THR A 31 -1.21 7.48 -1.36
CA THR A 31 -1.18 6.28 -2.20
C THR A 31 -0.35 6.51 -3.46
N LYS A 32 0.41 5.49 -3.89
CA LYS A 32 1.22 5.53 -5.12
C LYS A 32 1.10 4.21 -5.86
N GLU A 33 0.83 4.30 -7.16
CA GLU A 33 0.91 3.13 -8.03
C GLU A 33 2.38 2.83 -8.37
N PHE A 34 2.81 1.60 -8.15
CA PHE A 34 4.09 1.06 -8.54
C PHE A 34 3.89 -0.38 -9.04
N THR A 35 4.43 -0.72 -10.20
CA THR A 35 4.33 -2.05 -10.82
C THR A 35 2.91 -2.63 -10.98
N GLY A 36 1.87 -1.79 -10.98
CA GLY A 36 0.47 -2.21 -11.07
C GLY A 36 -0.20 -2.49 -9.72
N GLU A 37 0.51 -2.25 -8.62
CA GLU A 37 0.02 -2.27 -7.24
C GLU A 37 0.02 -0.84 -6.68
N TYR A 38 -0.83 -0.57 -5.70
CA TYR A 38 -0.91 0.72 -5.01
C TYR A 38 -0.43 0.55 -3.57
N TYR A 39 0.59 1.31 -3.23
CA TYR A 39 1.19 1.32 -1.90
C TYR A 39 0.73 2.55 -1.12
N ALA A 40 0.57 2.39 0.19
CA ALA A 40 0.11 3.46 1.08
C ALA A 40 1.19 3.90 2.08
N PHE A 41 1.31 5.21 2.26
CA PHE A 41 2.35 5.84 3.08
C PHE A 41 1.76 6.80 4.10
N CYS A 42 2.26 6.73 5.34
CA CYS A 42 1.71 7.53 6.43
C CYS A 42 2.17 8.98 6.37
N SER A 43 3.21 9.25 5.58
CA SER A 43 3.87 10.54 5.44
C SER A 43 4.70 10.59 4.16
N ALA A 44 5.00 11.81 3.71
CA ALA A 44 5.85 12.03 2.54
C ALA A 44 7.27 11.48 2.74
N GLU A 45 7.77 11.40 3.98
CA GLU A 45 9.08 10.80 4.29
C GLU A 45 9.11 9.29 3.97
N CYS A 46 8.05 8.57 4.35
CA CYS A 46 7.89 7.16 3.97
C CYS A 46 7.75 7.01 2.46
N MET A 47 7.01 7.89 1.78
CA MET A 47 6.92 7.87 0.31
C MET A 47 8.31 8.07 -0.32
N GLY A 48 9.09 9.05 0.13
CA GLY A 48 10.42 9.30 -0.41
C GLY A 48 11.40 8.15 -0.18
N ALA A 49 11.32 7.48 0.98
CA ALA A 49 12.09 6.26 1.25
C ALA A 49 11.70 5.12 0.30
N PHE A 50 10.41 4.98 0.00
CA PHE A 50 9.93 4.03 -1.00
C PHE A 50 10.41 4.39 -2.40
N GLU A 51 10.35 5.66 -2.81
CA GLU A 51 10.82 6.11 -4.13
C GLU A 51 12.33 5.89 -4.33
N GLY A 52 13.11 5.87 -3.25
CA GLY A 52 14.54 5.53 -3.29
C GLY A 52 14.82 4.06 -3.61
N ASP A 53 14.05 3.14 -3.03
CA ASP A 53 14.23 1.69 -3.17
C ASP A 53 12.89 0.92 -3.23
N PRO A 54 12.05 1.14 -4.25
CA PRO A 54 10.67 0.64 -4.25
C PRO A 54 10.60 -0.89 -4.37
N GLU A 55 11.53 -1.51 -5.09
CA GLU A 55 11.63 -2.97 -5.26
C GLU A 55 11.87 -3.74 -3.95
N LYS A 56 12.41 -3.07 -2.92
CA LYS A 56 12.62 -3.64 -1.60
C LYS A 56 11.32 -3.76 -0.80
N PHE A 57 10.41 -2.81 -1.01
CA PHE A 57 9.15 -2.71 -0.28
C PHE A 57 7.99 -3.36 -1.04
N ALA A 58 8.02 -3.34 -2.38
CA ALA A 58 6.98 -3.90 -3.24
C ALA A 58 6.80 -5.42 -3.08
N ARG A 59 7.83 -6.15 -2.66
CA ARG A 59 7.80 -7.62 -2.47
C ARG A 59 7.07 -8.11 -1.21
N LEU A 60 6.50 -7.23 -0.40
CA LEU A 60 5.89 -7.60 0.88
C LEU A 60 4.40 -7.94 0.80
N ASP A 61 3.78 -7.87 -0.38
CA ASP A 61 2.32 -8.08 -0.57
C ASP A 61 1.94 -9.50 -1.06
N GLU A 62 2.89 -10.44 -1.16
CA GLU A 62 2.61 -11.82 -1.58
C GLU A 62 2.03 -12.74 -0.47
N GLU A 63 1.62 -12.22 0.69
CA GLU A 63 0.96 -13.01 1.74
C GLU A 63 -0.41 -12.43 2.12
N ASP A 64 -1.42 -12.70 1.28
CA ASP A 64 -2.80 -12.93 1.72
C ASP A 64 -3.47 -13.89 0.72
N GLU A 65 -3.11 -15.17 0.82
CA GLU A 65 -3.84 -16.29 0.21
C GLU A 65 -4.50 -17.12 1.35
N ASN A 66 -5.79 -17.44 1.17
CA ASN A 66 -6.74 -18.23 2.00
C ASN A 66 -7.64 -17.39 2.93
N GLY A 67 -8.96 -17.32 2.75
CA GLY A 67 -9.87 -18.34 2.22
C GLY A 67 -10.24 -19.33 3.34
N ASP A 68 -11.31 -19.03 4.07
CA ASP A 68 -12.13 -20.01 4.82
C ASP A 68 -13.61 -19.75 4.50
#